data_AF-A0A163JAU9-F1
#
_entry.id   AF-A0A163JAU9-F1
#
_cell.length_a   1.000
_cell.length_b   1.000
_cell.length_c   1.000
_cell.angle_alpha   90.00
_cell.angle_beta   90.00
_cell.angle_gamma   90.00
#
_symmetry.space_group_name_H-M   'P 1'
#
loop_
_entity.id
_entity.type
_entity.pdbx_description
1 polymer ?
#
loop_
_entity_poly.entity_id
_entity_poly.type
_entity_poly.pdbx_seq_one_letter_code
_entity_poly.pdbx_strand_id
1 'polypeptide(L)'
;MHFGSNTALGHIIGALHFPVSTLLFSLLLPIPIFMIHQNMPSTLLFPNIIQTDNRNISSIMVNECPLSPSSSIQGDQSWINFLSSAIALGRQRKHGEKGCQQCDTVALYYRQALMDSKQHNMDELVLELVWQMTKMLMEHMETRLYHQLGWFGIMAQDLYQYAKWLKEDREEGDMENAIRITIYHCRAAIHQHDGDLNKARLYYQKCLALSTEFETQLSIQHAASVFVSRHPLTVSTPSLIHSSNSDYSYFSLPPSLQSPSSVSSTPSSVSVSSSSSLPFLTHCGYCGMEKKAMPVCAKCKSQRYCSSRCLKDHQSTHALVCQKKSVSP
;
A
#
# COMPACT_ATOMS: atom_id res chain seq x y z
N MET A 1 73.96 24.25 10.80
CA MET A 1 73.76 25.46 11.64
C MET A 1 72.31 25.36 12.12
N HIS A 2 71.96 25.01 13.38
CA HIS A 2 72.32 25.58 14.70
C HIS A 2 72.08 27.10 14.73
N PHE A 3 71.31 27.75 15.65
CA PHE A 3 70.50 27.37 16.85
C PHE A 3 69.08 28.02 16.75
N GLY A 4 68.11 28.05 17.69
CA GLY A 4 67.89 27.58 19.09
C GLY A 4 66.47 28.05 19.54
N SER A 5 65.65 27.32 20.31
CA SER A 5 65.65 27.11 21.79
C SER A 5 65.22 28.31 22.66
N ASN A 6 63.98 28.34 23.21
CA ASN A 6 63.69 28.08 24.66
C ASN A 6 62.32 28.56 25.25
N THR A 7 61.64 27.62 25.95
CA THR A 7 60.89 27.68 27.24
C THR A 7 59.93 28.81 27.65
N ALA A 8 58.68 28.45 28.01
CA ALA A 8 58.11 28.44 29.39
C ALA A 8 56.65 27.87 29.36
N LEU A 9 56.24 26.80 30.05
CA LEU A 9 56.01 26.55 31.48
C LEU A 9 54.85 27.34 32.13
N GLY A 10 53.76 26.63 32.49
CA GLY A 10 52.60 27.17 33.22
C GLY A 10 51.60 26.08 33.63
N HIS A 11 51.72 25.53 34.84
CA HIS A 11 50.75 24.61 35.44
C HIS A 11 49.56 25.37 36.06
N ILE A 12 48.32 24.88 35.89
CA ILE A 12 47.27 25.00 36.92
C ILE A 12 46.54 23.66 37.05
N ILE A 13 46.34 23.23 38.31
CA ILE A 13 45.64 22.02 38.72
C ILE A 13 44.19 22.40 39.09
N GLY A 14 43.20 21.59 38.70
CA GLY A 14 41.80 21.82 39.03
C GLY A 14 41.01 20.51 39.11
N ALA A 15 41.11 19.81 40.23
CA ALA A 15 40.33 18.60 40.49
C ALA A 15 38.95 18.95 41.06
N LEU A 16 37.89 18.32 40.54
CA LEU A 16 36.57 18.31 41.16
C LEU A 16 36.10 16.87 41.39
N HIS A 17 35.93 16.53 42.67
CA HIS A 17 35.31 15.29 43.13
C HIS A 17 33.84 15.24 42.70
N PHE A 18 33.38 14.07 42.26
CA PHE A 18 31.97 13.67 42.32
C PHE A 18 31.85 12.40 43.16
N PRO A 19 31.00 12.37 44.21
CA PRO A 19 30.87 11.22 45.09
C PRO A 19 30.00 10.13 44.45
N VAL A 20 30.46 8.88 44.56
CA VAL A 20 29.65 7.69 44.30
C VAL A 20 28.83 7.37 45.55
N SER A 21 27.51 7.26 45.43
CA SER A 21 26.66 6.62 46.43
C SER A 21 25.39 6.04 45.81
N THR A 22 25.46 4.74 45.55
CA THR A 22 24.45 3.72 45.83
C THR A 22 23.02 4.18 46.14
N LEU A 23 22.05 3.73 45.33
CA LEU A 23 20.73 3.31 45.82
C LEU A 23 20.10 2.31 44.84
N LEU A 24 19.99 1.04 45.24
CA LEU A 24 19.01 0.13 44.66
C LEU A 24 17.63 0.57 45.14
N PHE A 25 16.66 0.74 44.25
CA PHE A 25 15.25 0.53 44.58
C PHE A 25 14.45 0.03 43.39
N SER A 26 13.70 -1.05 43.61
CA SER A 26 12.87 -1.71 42.61
C SER A 26 11.60 -0.89 42.31
N LEU A 27 11.36 -0.58 41.04
CA LEU A 27 10.01 -0.24 40.56
C LEU A 27 9.74 -0.91 39.21
N LEU A 28 8.94 -1.96 39.26
CA LEU A 28 8.25 -2.52 38.09
C LEU A 28 7.16 -1.53 37.66
N LEU A 29 7.50 -0.61 36.77
CA LEU A 29 6.52 0.15 36.01
C LEU A 29 6.25 -0.56 34.67
N PRO A 30 4.99 -0.60 34.19
CA PRO A 30 4.69 -1.18 32.89
C PRO A 30 5.40 -0.35 31.83
N ILE A 31 6.18 -1.02 30.96
CA ILE A 31 6.77 -0.38 29.78
C ILE A 31 5.59 0.15 28.96
N PRO A 32 5.41 1.48 28.81
CA PRO A 32 4.47 1.97 27.82
C PRO A 32 4.97 1.47 26.47
N ILE A 33 4.09 0.81 25.72
CA ILE A 33 4.35 0.55 24.31
C ILE A 33 4.29 1.90 23.61
N PHE A 34 5.39 2.65 23.71
CA PHE A 34 5.75 3.62 22.69
C PHE A 34 5.89 2.81 21.41
N MET A 35 4.79 2.76 20.66
CA MET A 35 4.94 2.78 19.22
C MET A 35 5.81 4.00 18.94
N ILE A 36 7.07 3.74 18.60
CA ILE A 36 7.93 4.72 17.99
C ILE A 36 7.31 4.97 16.63
N HIS A 37 6.31 5.85 16.62
CA HIS A 37 5.84 6.54 15.44
C HIS A 37 7.06 7.35 15.00
N GLN A 38 7.95 6.70 14.23
CA GLN A 38 8.96 7.42 13.48
C GLN A 38 8.16 8.33 12.57
N ASN A 39 8.08 9.59 12.98
CA ASN A 39 7.32 10.61 12.31
C ASN A 39 8.12 10.99 11.05
N MET A 40 8.15 10.06 10.10
CA MET A 40 8.73 10.20 8.78
C MET A 40 7.98 11.35 8.14
N PRO A 41 8.62 12.52 7.96
CA PRO A 41 7.88 13.68 7.46
C PRO A 41 7.48 13.38 6.01
N SER A 42 6.17 13.44 5.74
CA SER A 42 5.58 13.11 4.43
C SER A 42 6.15 13.95 3.28
N THR A 43 6.87 15.03 3.60
CA THR A 43 7.66 15.87 2.69
C THR A 43 8.86 15.17 2.05
N LEU A 44 9.32 14.02 2.56
CA LEU A 44 10.43 13.27 1.95
C LEU A 44 10.01 12.32 0.81
N LEU A 45 8.72 12.09 0.60
CA LEU A 45 8.23 11.24 -0.51
C LEU A 45 8.22 11.97 -1.86
N PHE A 46 8.18 13.30 -1.86
CA PHE A 46 8.37 14.14 -3.06
C PHE A 46 9.05 15.46 -2.68
N PRO A 47 10.39 15.58 -2.82
CA PRO A 47 11.06 16.86 -2.63
C PRO A 47 10.73 17.80 -3.80
N ASN A 48 9.73 18.67 -3.61
CA ASN A 48 9.38 19.80 -4.51
C ASN A 48 9.52 19.50 -6.01
N ILE A 49 8.90 18.41 -6.50
CA ILE A 49 8.73 18.23 -7.94
C ILE A 49 7.76 19.33 -8.41
N ILE A 50 8.33 20.24 -9.19
CA ILE A 50 7.82 21.55 -9.59
C ILE A 50 6.29 21.56 -9.74
N GLN A 51 5.66 22.47 -8.99
CA GLN A 51 4.29 22.91 -9.22
C GLN A 51 4.21 23.53 -10.62
N THR A 52 3.88 22.71 -11.63
CA THR A 52 3.78 23.17 -13.02
C THR A 52 2.71 24.24 -13.12
N ASP A 53 3.07 25.39 -13.72
CA ASP A 53 2.26 26.59 -13.64
C ASP A 53 0.85 26.37 -14.19
N ASN A 54 -0.13 26.73 -13.36
CA ASN A 54 -1.53 26.45 -13.58
C ASN A 54 -2.11 27.34 -14.68
N ARG A 55 -1.89 26.97 -15.95
CA ARG A 55 -2.51 27.65 -17.09
C ARG A 55 -4.02 27.53 -17.01
N ASN A 56 -4.66 28.69 -17.11
CA ASN A 56 -6.08 28.91 -16.84
C ASN A 56 -6.98 28.13 -17.82
N ILE A 57 -7.47 26.95 -17.41
CA ILE A 57 -8.44 26.16 -18.19
C ILE A 57 -9.85 26.55 -17.74
N SER A 58 -10.54 27.30 -18.59
CA SER A 58 -11.92 27.72 -18.39
C SER A 58 -12.87 26.54 -18.20
N SER A 59 -13.87 26.72 -17.34
CA SER A 59 -14.91 25.76 -16.95
C SER A 59 -15.47 24.92 -18.12
N ILE A 60 -15.02 23.67 -18.26
CA ILE A 60 -15.61 22.68 -19.15
C ILE A 60 -16.86 22.11 -18.46
N MET A 61 -18.03 22.31 -19.05
CA MET A 61 -19.24 21.64 -18.59
C MET A 61 -19.22 20.18 -19.04
N VAL A 62 -19.31 19.26 -18.08
CA VAL A 62 -19.32 17.81 -18.34
C VAL A 62 -20.71 17.43 -18.87
N ASN A 63 -20.86 17.36 -20.19
CA ASN A 63 -22.03 16.75 -20.82
C ASN A 63 -21.93 15.22 -20.76
N GLU A 64 -23.09 14.56 -20.68
CA GLU A 64 -23.22 13.11 -20.57
C GLU A 64 -22.61 12.38 -21.78
N CYS A 65 -21.97 11.23 -21.53
CA CYS A 65 -21.23 10.48 -22.55
C CYS A 65 -22.13 9.96 -23.68
N PRO A 66 -21.88 10.33 -24.96
CA PRO A 66 -22.56 9.73 -26.10
C PRO A 66 -21.91 8.39 -26.47
N LEU A 67 -22.73 7.35 -26.66
CA LEU A 67 -22.29 6.02 -27.08
C LEU A 67 -22.16 5.90 -28.61
N SER A 68 -20.92 5.64 -29.06
CA SER A 68 -20.54 4.92 -30.29
C SER A 68 -20.78 5.55 -31.68
N PRO A 69 -19.69 5.96 -32.37
CA PRO A 69 -19.62 5.98 -33.83
C PRO A 69 -18.53 5.03 -34.40
N SER A 70 -18.80 4.42 -35.55
CA SER A 70 -17.91 3.44 -36.19
C SER A 70 -17.09 4.02 -37.36
N SER A 71 -15.92 4.58 -37.08
CA SER A 71 -14.83 4.73 -38.07
C SER A 71 -13.47 4.81 -37.35
N SER A 72 -12.43 4.17 -37.89
CA SER A 72 -11.16 3.95 -37.16
C SER A 72 -10.45 5.24 -36.73
N ILE A 73 -10.39 6.23 -37.63
CA ILE A 73 -9.77 7.55 -37.36
C ILE A 73 -10.57 8.34 -36.31
N GLN A 74 -11.89 8.14 -36.24
CA GLN A 74 -12.74 8.80 -35.25
C GLN A 74 -12.60 8.17 -33.85
N GLY A 75 -12.23 6.88 -33.79
CA GLY A 75 -11.91 6.16 -32.55
C GLY A 75 -10.80 6.86 -31.77
N ASP A 76 -9.62 7.02 -32.38
CA ASP A 76 -8.44 7.57 -31.70
C ASP A 76 -8.65 8.99 -31.16
N GLN A 77 -9.30 9.88 -31.92
CA GLN A 77 -9.59 11.24 -31.43
C GLN A 77 -10.59 11.23 -30.27
N SER A 78 -11.58 10.34 -30.29
CA SER A 78 -12.55 10.21 -29.19
C SER A 78 -11.89 9.69 -27.91
N TRP A 79 -10.96 8.74 -28.04
CA TRP A 79 -10.11 8.26 -26.96
C TRP A 79 -9.25 9.37 -26.36
N ILE A 80 -8.51 10.12 -27.20
CA ILE A 80 -7.66 11.24 -26.75
C ILE A 80 -8.48 12.31 -26.00
N ASN A 81 -9.69 12.63 -26.50
CA ASN A 81 -10.60 13.58 -25.84
C ASN A 81 -11.08 13.06 -24.48
N PHE A 82 -11.42 11.77 -24.37
CA PHE A 82 -11.83 11.15 -23.11
C PHE A 82 -10.69 11.13 -22.08
N LEU A 83 -9.49 10.70 -22.48
CA LEU A 83 -8.29 10.67 -21.66
C LEU A 83 -7.92 12.07 -21.14
N SER A 84 -7.92 13.06 -22.03
CA SER A 84 -7.68 14.47 -21.69
C SER A 84 -8.72 15.00 -20.69
N SER A 85 -9.99 14.61 -20.86
CA SER A 85 -11.08 15.00 -19.94
C SER A 85 -10.91 14.38 -18.55
N ALA A 86 -10.51 13.11 -18.47
CA ALA A 86 -10.23 12.44 -17.21
C ALA A 86 -9.05 13.12 -16.47
N ILE A 87 -7.95 13.41 -17.17
CA ILE A 87 -6.79 14.15 -16.62
C ILE A 87 -7.22 15.54 -16.12
N ALA A 88 -7.97 16.29 -16.93
CA ALA A 88 -8.46 17.62 -16.55
C ALA A 88 -9.37 17.59 -15.31
N LEU A 89 -10.31 16.64 -15.23
CA LEU A 89 -11.20 16.47 -14.08
C LEU A 89 -10.41 16.24 -12.79
N GLY A 90 -9.42 15.34 -12.81
CA GLY A 90 -8.62 15.05 -11.63
C GLY A 90 -7.57 16.11 -11.28
N ARG A 91 -7.21 17.03 -12.20
CA ARG A 91 -6.47 18.27 -11.90
C ARG A 91 -7.35 19.34 -11.24
N GLN A 92 -8.66 19.32 -11.47
CA GLN A 92 -9.62 20.25 -10.87
C GLN A 92 -10.06 19.86 -9.45
N ARG A 93 -9.72 18.65 -8.97
CA ARG A 93 -10.08 18.17 -7.62
C ARG A 93 -9.53 19.12 -6.54
N LYS A 94 -10.34 19.40 -5.53
CA LYS A 94 -9.96 20.22 -4.37
C LYS A 94 -10.31 19.50 -3.08
N HIS A 95 -9.37 19.47 -2.15
CA HIS A 95 -9.63 19.03 -0.78
C HIS A 95 -10.11 20.25 0.01
N GLY A 96 -11.27 20.13 0.66
CA GLY A 96 -11.80 21.15 1.56
C GLY A 96 -11.64 20.75 3.02
N GLU A 97 -12.04 21.61 3.95
CA GLU A 97 -12.11 21.30 5.38
C GLU A 97 -12.96 20.05 5.67
N LYS A 98 -13.96 19.78 4.82
CA LYS A 98 -14.85 18.60 4.87
C LYS A 98 -14.23 17.35 4.20
N GLY A 99 -12.93 17.37 3.91
CA GLY A 99 -12.20 16.28 3.28
C GLY A 99 -12.32 16.25 1.74
N CYS A 100 -12.22 15.05 1.20
CA CYS A 100 -11.99 14.78 -0.22
C CYS A 100 -13.29 14.75 -1.02
N GLN A 101 -13.65 15.87 -1.63
CA GLN A 101 -14.82 15.96 -2.52
C GLN A 101 -14.46 15.47 -3.92
N GLN A 102 -15.41 14.81 -4.61
CA GLN A 102 -15.30 14.31 -5.99
C GLN A 102 -14.18 13.27 -6.26
N CYS A 103 -13.40 12.88 -5.26
CA CYS A 103 -12.27 11.96 -5.43
C CYS A 103 -12.72 10.53 -5.76
N ASP A 104 -13.90 10.12 -5.31
CA ASP A 104 -14.58 8.92 -5.76
C ASP A 104 -14.91 8.96 -7.27
N THR A 105 -15.47 10.08 -7.75
CA THR A 105 -15.82 10.28 -9.16
C THR A 105 -14.56 10.31 -10.03
N VAL A 106 -13.55 11.12 -9.68
CA VAL A 106 -12.24 11.17 -10.35
C VAL A 106 -11.62 9.77 -10.42
N ALA A 107 -11.66 9.01 -9.33
CA ALA A 107 -11.13 7.66 -9.30
C ALA A 107 -11.85 6.71 -10.27
N LEU A 108 -13.16 6.84 -10.47
CA LEU A 108 -13.90 6.05 -11.46
C LEU A 108 -13.48 6.40 -12.90
N TYR A 109 -13.41 7.69 -13.24
CA TYR A 109 -12.94 8.13 -14.57
C TYR A 109 -11.51 7.66 -14.87
N TYR A 110 -10.61 7.79 -13.90
CA TYR A 110 -9.23 7.32 -14.04
C TYR A 110 -9.13 5.81 -14.24
N ARG A 111 -9.88 5.00 -13.48
CA ARG A 111 -9.88 3.55 -13.63
C ARG A 111 -10.47 3.11 -14.98
N GLN A 112 -11.50 3.79 -15.48
CA GLN A 112 -12.06 3.54 -16.80
C GLN A 112 -11.02 3.83 -17.90
N ALA A 113 -10.43 5.02 -17.89
CA ALA A 113 -9.38 5.38 -18.86
C ALA A 113 -8.17 4.42 -18.80
N LEU A 114 -7.73 4.00 -17.60
CA LEU A 114 -6.64 3.03 -17.47
C LEU A 114 -7.00 1.66 -18.08
N MET A 115 -8.26 1.23 -18.01
CA MET A 115 -8.69 -0.04 -18.61
C MET A 115 -8.84 0.06 -20.13
N ASP A 116 -9.37 1.17 -20.65
CA ASP A 116 -9.56 1.40 -22.08
C ASP A 116 -8.23 1.58 -22.82
N SER A 117 -7.25 2.26 -22.18
CA SER A 117 -5.90 2.48 -22.76
C SER A 117 -5.19 1.20 -23.21
N LYS A 118 -5.58 0.02 -22.70
CA LYS A 118 -5.04 -1.27 -23.14
C LYS A 118 -5.26 -1.56 -24.62
N GLN A 119 -6.32 -0.99 -25.20
CA GLN A 119 -6.71 -1.16 -26.59
C GLN A 119 -6.07 -0.12 -27.53
N HIS A 120 -5.41 0.89 -26.97
CA HIS A 120 -4.79 1.99 -27.71
C HIS A 120 -3.25 1.92 -27.63
N ASN A 121 -2.59 2.75 -28.43
CA ASN A 121 -1.15 2.96 -28.33
C ASN A 121 -0.80 3.66 -27.01
N MET A 122 0.37 3.35 -26.45
CA MET A 122 0.90 4.08 -25.29
C MET A 122 1.40 5.44 -25.76
N ASP A 123 0.96 6.50 -25.08
CA ASP A 123 1.36 7.88 -25.33
C ASP A 123 1.64 8.63 -24.01
N GLU A 124 2.11 9.87 -24.14
CA GLU A 124 2.42 10.74 -23.00
C GLU A 124 1.19 11.02 -22.11
N LEU A 125 -0.02 10.99 -22.68
CA LEU A 125 -1.25 11.18 -21.92
C LEU A 125 -1.58 9.95 -21.05
N VAL A 126 -1.28 8.74 -21.49
CA VAL A 126 -1.39 7.53 -20.66
C VAL A 126 -0.39 7.57 -19.49
N LEU A 127 0.83 8.04 -19.72
CA LEU A 127 1.82 8.25 -18.66
C LEU A 127 1.36 9.33 -17.65
N GLU A 128 0.83 10.46 -18.13
CA GLU A 128 0.27 11.53 -17.28
C GLU A 128 -0.97 11.05 -16.50
N LEU A 129 -1.84 10.22 -17.10
CA LEU A 129 -2.96 9.60 -16.39
C LEU A 129 -2.45 8.76 -15.19
N VAL A 130 -1.48 7.87 -15.45
CA VAL A 130 -0.88 7.02 -14.40
C VAL A 130 -0.18 7.87 -13.33
N TRP A 131 0.50 8.95 -13.72
CA TRP A 131 1.09 9.90 -12.79
C TRP A 131 0.03 10.57 -11.89
N GLN A 132 -1.07 11.05 -12.46
CA GLN A 132 -2.15 11.66 -11.66
C GLN A 132 -2.88 10.65 -10.76
N MET A 133 -3.03 9.39 -11.19
CA MET A 133 -3.58 8.30 -10.37
C MET A 133 -2.66 7.96 -9.20
N THR A 134 -1.35 7.82 -9.44
CA THR A 134 -0.39 7.53 -8.37
C THR A 134 -0.27 8.70 -7.40
N LYS A 135 -0.22 9.94 -7.89
CA LYS A 135 -0.30 11.16 -7.07
C LYS A 135 -1.56 11.16 -6.19
N MET A 136 -2.72 10.79 -6.74
CA MET A 136 -3.97 10.70 -6.00
C MET A 136 -3.92 9.69 -4.86
N LEU A 137 -3.35 8.50 -5.09
CA LEU A 137 -3.13 7.52 -4.03
C LEU A 137 -2.18 8.04 -2.95
N MET A 138 -1.08 8.71 -3.34
CA MET A 138 -0.13 9.27 -2.38
C MET A 138 -0.76 10.38 -1.50
N GLU A 139 -1.54 11.28 -2.09
CA GLU A 139 -2.28 12.35 -1.37
C GLU A 139 -3.30 11.81 -0.35
N HIS A 140 -3.84 10.61 -0.57
CA HIS A 140 -4.87 10.00 0.27
C HIS A 140 -4.33 8.88 1.18
N MET A 141 -3.02 8.68 1.19
CA MET A 141 -2.37 7.54 1.86
C MET A 141 -2.51 7.59 3.39
N GLU A 142 -2.54 8.78 3.98
CA GLU A 142 -2.82 9.01 5.41
C GLU A 142 -4.34 8.99 5.67
N THR A 143 -5.14 9.64 4.82
CA THR A 143 -6.61 9.74 4.97
C THR A 143 -7.28 8.37 5.07
N ARG A 144 -6.77 7.36 4.34
CA ARG A 144 -7.30 5.98 4.36
C ARG A 144 -7.17 5.27 5.72
N LEU A 145 -6.32 5.76 6.63
CA LEU A 145 -6.20 5.23 7.99
C LEU A 145 -7.40 5.60 8.87
N TYR A 146 -8.02 6.75 8.58
CA TYR A 146 -9.11 7.33 9.36
C TYR A 146 -10.48 7.19 8.67
N HIS A 147 -10.51 7.13 7.34
CA HIS A 147 -11.72 7.05 6.53
C HIS A 147 -11.62 5.93 5.49
N GLN A 148 -12.67 5.11 5.36
CA GLN A 148 -12.69 4.04 4.37
C GLN A 148 -12.85 4.60 2.94
N LEU A 149 -11.74 4.75 2.23
CA LEU A 149 -11.72 5.17 0.83
C LEU A 149 -11.93 3.96 -0.09
N GLY A 150 -13.19 3.62 -0.38
CA GLY A 150 -13.54 2.42 -1.16
C GLY A 150 -12.88 2.31 -2.53
N TRP A 151 -12.54 3.44 -3.15
CA TRP A 151 -11.83 3.49 -4.44
C TRP A 151 -10.31 3.24 -4.33
N PHE A 152 -9.69 3.51 -3.17
CA PHE A 152 -8.23 3.51 -3.00
C PHE A 152 -7.62 2.15 -3.32
N GLY A 153 -8.12 1.10 -2.66
CA GLY A 153 -7.58 -0.25 -2.81
C GLY A 153 -7.79 -0.84 -4.20
N ILE A 154 -8.93 -0.50 -4.82
CA ILE A 154 -9.26 -0.96 -6.17
C ILE A 154 -8.35 -0.26 -7.19
N MET A 155 -8.16 1.06 -7.09
CA MET A 155 -7.24 1.80 -7.96
C MET A 155 -5.78 1.33 -7.80
N ALA A 156 -5.30 1.14 -6.58
CA ALA A 156 -3.95 0.65 -6.31
C ALA A 156 -3.72 -0.78 -6.87
N GLN A 157 -4.77 -1.60 -6.89
CA GLN A 157 -4.74 -2.92 -7.50
C GLN A 157 -4.78 -2.85 -9.03
N ASP A 158 -5.63 -2.01 -9.61
CA ASP A 158 -5.76 -1.84 -11.07
C ASP A 158 -4.46 -1.33 -11.69
N LEU A 159 -3.79 -0.34 -11.07
CA LEU A 159 -2.45 0.10 -11.48
C LEU A 159 -1.44 -1.06 -11.45
N TYR A 160 -1.44 -1.89 -10.41
CA TYR A 160 -0.53 -3.04 -10.35
C TYR A 160 -0.82 -4.08 -11.44
N GLN A 161 -2.09 -4.36 -11.73
CA GLN A 161 -2.46 -5.22 -12.85
C GLN A 161 -2.07 -4.61 -14.20
N TYR A 162 -2.12 -3.28 -14.33
CA TYR A 162 -1.64 -2.58 -15.52
C TYR A 162 -0.13 -2.73 -15.71
N ALA A 163 0.68 -2.50 -14.66
CA ALA A 163 2.13 -2.73 -14.72
C ALA A 163 2.53 -4.21 -14.91
N LYS A 164 1.66 -5.16 -14.53
CA LYS A 164 1.83 -6.58 -14.84
C LYS A 164 1.54 -6.86 -16.31
N TRP A 165 0.41 -6.36 -16.82
CA TRP A 165 0.01 -6.46 -18.22
C TRP A 165 1.07 -5.87 -19.16
N LEU A 166 1.58 -4.67 -18.88
CA LEU A 166 2.68 -4.06 -19.65
C LEU A 166 3.96 -4.90 -19.71
N LYS A 167 4.22 -5.75 -18.70
CA LYS A 167 5.38 -6.64 -18.66
C LYS A 167 5.14 -7.96 -19.43
N GLU A 168 3.89 -8.40 -19.53
CA GLU A 168 3.56 -9.73 -20.07
C GLU A 168 3.10 -9.67 -21.54
N ASP A 169 2.41 -8.59 -21.94
CA ASP A 169 1.71 -8.51 -23.24
C ASP A 169 2.33 -7.51 -24.25
N ARG A 170 3.37 -6.75 -23.87
CA ARG A 170 4.04 -5.76 -24.74
C ARG A 170 5.55 -5.93 -24.76
N GLU A 171 6.18 -5.46 -25.83
CA GLU A 171 7.64 -5.31 -25.92
C GLU A 171 8.11 -4.22 -24.94
N GLU A 172 9.35 -4.34 -24.42
CA GLU A 172 9.87 -3.36 -23.45
C GLU A 172 10.29 -2.06 -24.16
N GLY A 173 9.42 -1.06 -24.12
CA GLY A 173 9.69 0.32 -24.54
C GLY A 173 9.94 1.27 -23.36
N ASP A 174 10.55 2.43 -23.64
CA ASP A 174 10.87 3.43 -22.61
C ASP A 174 9.62 4.01 -21.94
N MET A 175 8.50 4.11 -22.67
CA MET A 175 7.24 4.62 -22.12
C MET A 175 6.56 3.60 -21.21
N GLU A 176 6.52 2.33 -21.61
CA GLU A 176 6.06 1.22 -20.78
C GLU A 176 6.90 1.10 -19.50
N ASN A 177 8.22 1.29 -19.61
CA ASN A 177 9.12 1.33 -18.46
C ASN A 177 8.87 2.54 -17.57
N ALA A 178 8.67 3.74 -18.13
CA ALA A 178 8.32 4.94 -17.35
C ALA A 178 7.00 4.77 -16.57
N ILE A 179 5.98 4.16 -17.19
CA ILE A 179 4.71 3.79 -16.54
C ILE A 179 4.98 2.77 -15.42
N ARG A 180 5.74 1.70 -15.68
CA ARG A 180 6.08 0.66 -14.68
C ARG A 180 6.85 1.22 -13.48
N ILE A 181 7.84 2.10 -13.70
CA ILE A 181 8.59 2.80 -12.63
C ILE A 181 7.63 3.58 -11.74
N THR A 182 6.74 4.37 -12.35
CA THR A 182 5.76 5.21 -11.64
C THR A 182 4.83 4.36 -10.75
N ILE A 183 4.33 3.24 -11.28
CA ILE A 183 3.44 2.32 -10.55
C ILE A 183 4.19 1.57 -9.44
N TYR A 184 5.38 1.05 -9.72
CA TYR A 184 6.17 0.34 -8.70
C TYR A 184 6.59 1.27 -7.57
N HIS A 185 6.91 2.55 -7.83
CA HIS A 185 7.21 3.53 -6.80
C HIS A 185 6.00 3.78 -5.88
N CYS A 186 4.82 4.02 -6.46
CA CYS A 186 3.58 4.20 -5.68
C CYS A 186 3.29 2.98 -4.80
N ARG A 187 3.41 1.76 -5.34
CA ARG A 187 3.19 0.52 -4.58
C ARG A 187 4.26 0.30 -3.49
N ALA A 188 5.51 0.68 -3.76
CA ALA A 188 6.57 0.65 -2.76
C ALA A 188 6.29 1.60 -1.59
N ALA A 189 5.84 2.83 -1.89
CA ALA A 189 5.52 3.84 -0.89
C ALA A 189 4.29 3.46 -0.03
N ILE A 190 3.26 2.86 -0.64
CA ILE A 190 2.12 2.27 0.09
C ILE A 190 2.62 1.20 1.09
N HIS A 191 3.48 0.27 0.65
CA HIS A 191 4.05 -0.75 1.54
C HIS A 191 4.98 -0.17 2.62
N GLN A 192 5.73 0.89 2.32
CA GLN A 192 6.55 1.60 3.30
C GLN A 192 5.68 2.22 4.40
N HIS A 193 4.59 2.89 4.01
CA HIS A 193 3.62 3.49 4.93
C HIS A 193 2.88 2.43 5.76
N ASP A 194 2.59 1.26 5.18
CA ASP A 194 1.97 0.12 5.88
C ASP A 194 2.98 -0.66 6.76
N GLY A 195 4.24 -0.19 6.86
CA GLY A 195 5.29 -0.80 7.67
C GLY A 195 5.95 -2.05 7.08
N ASP A 196 5.50 -2.52 5.91
CA ASP A 196 6.08 -3.66 5.20
C ASP A 196 7.32 -3.24 4.39
N LEU A 197 8.38 -2.89 5.12
CA LEU A 197 9.65 -2.41 4.53
C LEU A 197 10.30 -3.44 3.59
N ASN A 198 10.00 -4.72 3.76
CA ASN A 198 10.50 -5.78 2.88
C ASN A 198 9.79 -5.77 1.51
N LYS A 199 8.46 -5.67 1.47
CA LYS A 199 7.74 -5.45 0.21
C LYS A 199 8.09 -4.09 -0.40
N ALA A 200 8.20 -3.03 0.41
CA ALA A 200 8.61 -1.72 -0.06
C ALA A 200 9.96 -1.78 -0.81
N ARG A 201 11.00 -2.37 -0.17
CA ARG A 201 12.31 -2.57 -0.80
C ARG A 201 12.21 -3.38 -2.09
N LEU A 202 11.43 -4.46 -2.12
CA LEU A 202 11.24 -5.29 -3.31
C LEU A 202 10.66 -4.48 -4.50
N TYR A 203 9.68 -3.61 -4.25
CA TYR A 203 9.13 -2.76 -5.31
C TYR A 203 10.05 -1.60 -5.70
N TYR A 204 10.79 -1.00 -4.76
CA TYR A 204 11.83 -0.02 -5.09
C TYR A 204 12.96 -0.64 -5.94
N GLN A 205 13.39 -1.86 -5.64
CA GLN A 205 14.33 -2.60 -6.48
C GLN A 205 13.79 -2.87 -7.89
N LYS A 206 12.49 -3.15 -8.04
CA LYS A 206 11.84 -3.25 -9.36
C LYS A 206 11.80 -1.91 -10.11
N CYS A 207 11.75 -0.76 -9.42
CA CYS A 207 11.89 0.55 -10.07
C CYS A 207 13.29 0.74 -10.64
N LEU A 208 14.32 0.40 -9.84
CA LEU A 208 15.74 0.57 -10.20
C LEU A 208 16.23 -0.38 -11.30
N ALA A 209 15.49 -1.46 -11.56
CA ALA A 209 15.84 -2.46 -12.57
C ALA A 209 15.38 -2.11 -14.00
N LEU A 210 14.71 -0.96 -14.20
CA LEU A 210 14.17 -0.52 -15.49
C LEU A 210 14.98 0.66 -16.04
N SER A 211 15.18 0.72 -17.36
CA SER A 211 15.72 1.91 -18.03
C SER A 211 14.61 2.95 -18.25
N THR A 212 14.99 4.22 -18.28
CA THR A 212 14.11 5.34 -18.67
C THR A 212 14.95 6.55 -19.03
N GLU A 213 14.51 7.33 -20.01
CA GLU A 213 15.10 8.64 -20.34
C GLU A 213 14.29 9.81 -19.75
N PHE A 214 13.12 9.54 -19.17
CA PHE A 214 12.21 10.55 -18.65
C PHE A 214 12.68 11.11 -17.29
N GLU A 215 12.94 12.42 -17.22
CA GLU A 215 13.49 13.11 -16.04
C GLU A 215 12.70 12.85 -14.75
N THR A 216 11.36 12.90 -14.81
CA THR A 216 10.48 12.61 -13.66
C THR A 216 10.73 11.19 -13.12
N GLN A 217 10.88 10.20 -14.00
CA GLN A 217 11.11 8.81 -13.62
C GLN A 217 12.54 8.56 -13.15
N LEU A 218 13.54 9.29 -13.66
CA LEU A 218 14.90 9.31 -13.10
C LEU A 218 14.91 9.85 -11.66
N SER A 219 14.15 10.92 -11.39
CA SER A 219 13.97 11.47 -10.03
C SER A 219 13.30 10.46 -9.08
N ILE A 220 12.26 9.75 -9.56
CA ILE A 220 11.61 8.65 -8.84
C ILE A 220 12.60 7.50 -8.52
N GLN A 221 13.45 7.11 -9.49
CA GLN A 221 14.48 6.10 -9.27
C GLN A 221 15.55 6.56 -8.27
N HIS A 222 15.93 7.83 -8.29
CA HIS A 222 16.84 8.39 -7.28
C HIS A 222 16.22 8.33 -5.87
N ALA A 223 14.94 8.66 -5.71
CA ALA A 223 14.24 8.49 -4.43
C ALA A 223 14.23 7.01 -3.97
N ALA A 224 13.98 6.09 -4.89
CA ALA A 224 14.04 4.64 -4.64
C ALA A 224 15.42 4.15 -4.20
N SER A 225 16.51 4.64 -4.82
CA SER A 225 17.88 4.23 -4.47
C SER A 225 18.28 4.74 -3.08
N VAL A 226 17.85 5.95 -2.70
CA VAL A 226 18.04 6.49 -1.34
C VAL A 226 17.31 5.64 -0.31
N PHE A 227 16.07 5.20 -0.57
CA PHE A 227 15.34 4.30 0.33
C PHE A 227 16.07 2.96 0.51
N VAL A 228 16.45 2.31 -0.61
CA VAL A 228 17.11 1.00 -0.59
C VAL A 228 18.47 1.06 0.13
N SER A 229 19.22 2.17 -0.03
CA SER A 229 20.51 2.37 0.63
C SER A 229 20.38 2.59 2.14
N ARG A 230 19.35 3.31 2.60
CA ARG A 230 19.09 3.56 4.04
C ARG A 230 18.55 2.34 4.77
N HIS A 231 17.90 1.44 4.05
CA HIS A 231 17.35 0.20 4.60
C HIS A 231 18.05 -0.98 3.92
N PRO A 232 19.27 -1.39 4.34
CA PRO A 232 19.85 -2.64 3.86
C PRO A 232 18.96 -3.83 4.26
N LEU A 233 18.99 -4.90 3.47
CA LEU A 233 18.46 -6.18 3.93
C LEU A 233 19.27 -6.60 5.16
N THR A 234 18.64 -6.63 6.34
CA THR A 234 19.13 -7.45 7.43
C THR A 234 19.08 -8.90 6.94
N VAL A 235 20.23 -9.43 6.53
CA VAL A 235 20.37 -10.81 6.08
C VAL A 235 20.24 -11.71 7.30
N SER A 236 19.00 -11.89 7.75
CA SER A 236 18.62 -12.98 8.62
C SER A 236 18.86 -14.27 7.85
N THR A 237 19.81 -15.04 8.36
CA THR A 237 20.40 -16.28 7.87
C THR A 237 19.38 -17.30 7.31
N PRO A 238 19.80 -18.19 6.40
CA PRO A 238 18.90 -18.83 5.46
C PRO A 238 18.06 -19.96 6.08
N SER A 239 16.75 -19.74 6.15
CA SER A 239 15.77 -20.83 6.07
C SER A 239 15.18 -20.87 4.66
N LEU A 240 15.62 -21.86 3.87
CA LEU A 240 15.04 -22.23 2.59
C LEU A 240 13.51 -22.26 2.64
N ILE A 241 12.82 -21.62 1.69
CA ILE A 241 11.51 -22.03 1.14
C ILE A 241 11.16 -21.19 -0.12
N HIS A 242 10.53 -21.83 -1.10
CA HIS A 242 10.05 -21.23 -2.35
C HIS A 242 9.18 -19.97 -2.16
N SER A 243 9.55 -18.89 -2.85
CA SER A 243 8.63 -17.76 -3.10
C SER A 243 7.54 -18.16 -4.10
N SER A 244 6.38 -18.57 -3.57
CA SER A 244 5.15 -18.68 -4.36
C SER A 244 4.50 -17.30 -4.51
N ASN A 245 4.34 -16.81 -5.74
CA ASN A 245 3.63 -15.55 -6.02
C ASN A 245 2.15 -15.63 -5.59
N SER A 246 1.84 -15.16 -4.37
CA SER A 246 0.48 -15.16 -3.79
C SER A 246 0.10 -13.77 -3.25
N ASP A 247 0.24 -12.75 -4.09
CA ASP A 247 0.03 -11.32 -3.76
C ASP A 247 -1.45 -10.88 -3.61
N TYR A 248 -2.39 -11.82 -3.40
CA TYR A 248 -3.84 -11.55 -3.33
C TYR A 248 -4.42 -11.80 -1.92
N SER A 249 -4.19 -10.88 -0.97
CA SER A 249 -4.86 -10.94 0.34
C SER A 249 -4.93 -9.63 1.14
N TYR A 250 -5.22 -8.47 0.53
CA TYR A 250 -5.37 -7.21 1.30
C TYR A 250 -6.51 -6.25 0.92
N PHE A 251 -7.38 -6.59 -0.04
CA PHE A 251 -8.62 -5.82 -0.29
C PHE A 251 -9.82 -6.76 -0.42
N SER A 252 -10.31 -7.25 0.73
CA SER A 252 -11.64 -7.84 0.83
C SER A 252 -12.66 -6.72 1.05
N LEU A 253 -13.60 -6.56 0.11
CA LEU A 253 -14.69 -5.60 0.25
C LEU A 253 -15.57 -5.95 1.47
N PRO A 254 -16.19 -4.95 2.14
CA PRO A 254 -17.28 -5.23 3.06
C PRO A 254 -18.48 -5.82 2.27
N PRO A 255 -19.24 -6.76 2.86
CA PRO A 255 -20.40 -7.35 2.19
C PRO A 255 -21.55 -6.33 2.05
N SER A 256 -22.13 -6.26 0.85
CA SER A 256 -23.25 -5.37 0.55
C SER A 256 -24.48 -5.69 1.38
N LEU A 257 -25.08 -4.66 1.98
CA LEU A 257 -26.41 -4.74 2.60
C LEU A 257 -27.46 -4.93 1.50
N GLN A 258 -28.10 -6.10 1.47
CA GLN A 258 -29.27 -6.36 0.62
C GLN A 258 -30.55 -6.01 1.39
N SER A 259 -31.34 -5.09 0.83
CA SER A 259 -32.71 -4.82 1.28
C SER A 259 -33.65 -5.97 0.87
N PRO A 260 -34.68 -6.30 1.68
CA PRO A 260 -35.53 -7.46 1.43
C PRO A 260 -36.67 -7.16 0.44
N SER A 261 -37.07 -8.16 -0.33
CA SER A 261 -38.33 -8.19 -1.09
C SER A 261 -39.16 -9.40 -0.65
N SER A 262 -40.46 -9.17 -0.44
CA SER A 262 -41.38 -10.04 0.29
C SER A 262 -42.03 -11.12 -0.58
N VAL A 263 -42.36 -12.30 -0.01
CA VAL A 263 -43.70 -12.93 -0.12
C VAL A 263 -43.94 -14.08 0.90
N SER A 264 -44.99 -13.89 1.72
CA SER A 264 -46.01 -14.86 2.19
C SER A 264 -45.70 -16.18 2.94
N SER A 265 -46.06 -16.16 4.23
CA SER A 265 -46.98 -17.10 4.94
C SER A 265 -46.67 -18.59 5.16
N THR A 266 -46.36 -18.96 6.41
CA THR A 266 -47.29 -19.71 7.31
C THR A 266 -46.74 -19.79 8.76
N PRO A 267 -47.59 -19.98 9.80
CA PRO A 267 -47.18 -19.81 11.19
C PRO A 267 -46.90 -21.14 11.94
N SER A 268 -45.95 -21.12 12.88
CA SER A 268 -45.98 -21.94 14.10
C SER A 268 -45.05 -21.36 15.16
N SER A 269 -45.58 -21.22 16.36
CA SER A 269 -44.93 -20.56 17.51
C SER A 269 -44.17 -21.53 18.39
N VAL A 270 -42.89 -21.24 18.67
CA VAL A 270 -42.20 -21.66 19.90
C VAL A 270 -41.19 -20.59 20.29
N SER A 271 -41.32 -20.08 21.52
CA SER A 271 -40.46 -19.05 22.09
C SER A 271 -39.26 -19.69 22.80
N VAL A 272 -38.05 -19.30 22.42
CA VAL A 272 -36.84 -19.63 23.19
C VAL A 272 -35.90 -18.41 23.22
N SER A 273 -35.72 -17.85 24.41
CA SER A 273 -34.82 -16.72 24.66
C SER A 273 -33.40 -17.07 24.25
N SER A 274 -32.80 -16.31 23.34
CA SER A 274 -31.41 -16.48 22.92
C SER A 274 -30.68 -15.14 22.94
N SER A 275 -29.70 -15.03 23.83
CA SER A 275 -28.82 -13.88 23.95
C SER A 275 -27.98 -13.70 22.68
N SER A 276 -28.01 -12.50 22.12
CA SER A 276 -27.34 -12.10 20.87
C SER A 276 -25.82 -11.99 21.04
N SER A 277 -25.17 -13.15 21.22
CA SER A 277 -23.71 -13.24 21.05
C SER A 277 -23.37 -13.04 19.58
N LEU A 278 -22.79 -11.87 19.27
CA LEU A 278 -22.24 -11.59 17.94
C LEU A 278 -21.25 -12.70 17.56
N PRO A 279 -21.32 -13.27 16.35
CA PRO A 279 -20.44 -14.37 15.96
C PRO A 279 -19.02 -13.85 15.82
N PHE A 280 -18.20 -14.05 16.86
CA PHE A 280 -16.79 -13.66 16.87
C PHE A 280 -16.08 -14.22 15.62
N LEU A 281 -15.58 -13.33 14.78
CA LEU A 281 -14.79 -13.70 13.61
C LEU A 281 -13.52 -14.40 14.07
N THR A 282 -13.33 -15.63 13.59
CA THR A 282 -12.16 -16.43 13.95
C THR A 282 -11.10 -16.31 12.87
N HIS A 283 -9.86 -16.10 13.29
CA HIS A 283 -8.71 -15.91 12.41
C HIS A 283 -8.08 -17.26 12.00
N CYS A 284 -7.55 -17.32 10.78
CA CYS A 284 -6.81 -18.48 10.28
C CYS A 284 -5.42 -18.55 10.95
N GLY A 285 -5.08 -19.69 11.54
CA GLY A 285 -3.79 -19.91 12.20
C GLY A 285 -2.54 -19.92 11.31
N TYR A 286 -2.70 -19.70 10.01
CA TYR A 286 -1.61 -19.66 9.04
C TYR A 286 -1.53 -18.32 8.29
N CYS A 287 -2.64 -17.88 7.69
CA CYS A 287 -2.66 -16.67 6.86
C CYS A 287 -3.46 -15.49 7.45
N GLY A 288 -3.88 -15.58 8.72
CA GLY A 288 -4.61 -14.50 9.42
C GLY A 288 -6.08 -14.32 9.00
N MET A 289 -6.42 -14.59 7.73
CA MET A 289 -7.76 -14.40 7.14
C MET A 289 -8.91 -14.85 8.06
N GLU A 290 -9.87 -13.96 8.28
CA GLU A 290 -11.08 -14.24 9.06
C GLU A 290 -12.15 -14.96 8.24
N LYS A 291 -12.87 -15.91 8.86
CA LYS A 291 -14.07 -16.56 8.30
C LYS A 291 -15.03 -16.98 9.43
N LYS A 292 -16.33 -16.96 9.12
CA LYS A 292 -17.42 -17.38 10.03
C LYS A 292 -17.39 -18.88 10.37
N ALA A 293 -16.86 -19.72 9.48
CA ALA A 293 -16.65 -21.15 9.71
C ALA A 293 -15.29 -21.58 9.15
N MET A 294 -14.57 -22.43 9.88
CA MET A 294 -13.24 -22.92 9.53
C MET A 294 -13.05 -24.37 9.99
N PRO A 295 -12.44 -25.25 9.18
CA PRO A 295 -11.90 -26.51 9.69
C PRO A 295 -10.90 -26.28 10.84
N VAL A 296 -11.00 -27.13 11.86
CA VAL A 296 -10.03 -27.22 12.96
C VAL A 296 -9.06 -28.38 12.76
N CYS A 297 -7.85 -28.28 13.31
CA CYS A 297 -6.94 -29.42 13.39
C CYS A 297 -7.60 -30.58 14.16
N ALA A 298 -7.69 -31.75 13.54
CA ALA A 298 -8.36 -32.93 14.13
C ALA A 298 -7.72 -33.42 15.45
N LYS A 299 -6.41 -33.16 15.66
CA LYS A 299 -5.64 -33.64 16.83
C LYS A 299 -5.85 -32.78 18.09
N CYS A 300 -5.80 -31.46 17.97
CA CYS A 300 -5.94 -30.54 19.12
C CYS A 300 -7.32 -29.88 19.22
N LYS A 301 -8.08 -29.82 18.11
CA LYS A 301 -9.38 -29.13 17.95
C LYS A 301 -9.37 -27.62 18.28
N SER A 302 -8.21 -27.02 18.56
CA SER A 302 -8.06 -25.59 18.89
C SER A 302 -7.70 -24.73 17.67
N GLN A 303 -6.76 -25.18 16.84
CA GLN A 303 -6.25 -24.38 15.72
C GLN A 303 -7.21 -24.42 14.52
N ARG A 304 -7.68 -23.25 14.07
CA ARG A 304 -8.58 -23.05 12.93
C ARG A 304 -7.83 -22.64 11.66
N TYR A 305 -8.36 -23.02 10.50
CA TYR A 305 -7.77 -22.73 9.18
C TYR A 305 -8.83 -22.32 8.17
N CYS A 306 -8.57 -21.30 7.34
CA CYS A 306 -9.55 -20.83 6.35
C CYS A 306 -9.73 -21.78 5.14
N SER A 307 -8.88 -22.79 5.01
CA SER A 307 -8.91 -23.85 3.99
C SER A 307 -8.12 -25.08 4.43
N SER A 308 -8.34 -26.22 3.77
CA SER A 308 -7.53 -27.44 3.94
C SER A 308 -6.08 -27.27 3.45
N ARG A 309 -5.83 -26.34 2.52
CA ARG A 309 -4.48 -25.97 2.06
C ARG A 309 -3.68 -25.33 3.18
N CYS A 310 -4.22 -24.29 3.83
CA CYS A 310 -3.58 -23.65 4.98
C CYS A 310 -3.32 -24.60 6.16
N LEU A 311 -4.17 -25.62 6.36
CA LEU A 311 -3.93 -26.67 7.35
C LEU A 311 -2.72 -27.55 7.00
N LYS A 312 -2.54 -27.91 5.72
CA LYS A 312 -1.38 -28.68 5.24
C LYS A 312 -0.10 -27.83 5.29
N ASP A 313 -0.15 -26.60 4.79
CA ASP A 313 1.00 -25.70 4.72
C ASP A 313 1.55 -25.37 6.11
N HIS A 314 0.67 -25.23 7.11
CA HIS A 314 1.06 -25.00 8.51
C HIS A 314 1.37 -26.29 9.30
N GLN A 315 1.22 -27.48 8.71
CA GLN A 315 1.23 -28.73 9.46
C GLN A 315 2.56 -28.99 10.19
N SER A 316 3.69 -28.67 9.56
CA SER A 316 5.04 -28.84 10.13
C SER A 316 5.26 -27.95 11.36
N THR A 317 5.01 -26.65 11.24
CA THR A 317 5.13 -25.68 12.34
C THR A 317 4.12 -25.97 13.45
N HIS A 318 2.86 -26.25 13.08
CA HIS A 318 1.82 -26.56 14.07
C HIS A 318 2.11 -27.84 14.85
N ALA A 319 2.71 -28.87 14.22
CA ALA A 319 3.02 -30.14 14.89
C ALA A 319 3.87 -29.96 16.17
N LEU A 320 4.76 -28.96 16.20
CA LEU A 320 5.60 -28.62 17.35
C LEU A 320 4.80 -28.18 18.59
N VAL A 321 3.63 -27.55 18.38
CA VAL A 321 2.74 -27.04 19.43
C VAL A 321 1.41 -27.81 19.53
N CYS A 322 1.18 -28.80 18.64
CA CYS A 322 -0.08 -29.53 18.54
C CYS A 322 -0.19 -30.63 19.60
N GLN A 323 -0.46 -30.21 20.83
CA GLN A 323 -0.78 -31.09 21.95
C GLN A 323 -2.17 -31.72 21.75
N LYS A 324 -2.26 -33.05 21.90
CA LYS A 324 -3.57 -33.74 21.94
C LYS A 324 -4.23 -33.34 23.25
N LYS A 325 -5.39 -32.65 23.18
CA LYS A 325 -6.15 -32.31 24.39
C LYS A 325 -6.58 -33.61 25.06
N SER A 326 -5.93 -33.97 26.17
CA SER A 326 -6.38 -35.06 27.02
C SER A 326 -7.75 -34.67 27.56
N VAL A 327 -8.78 -35.37 27.09
CA VAL A 327 -10.09 -35.31 27.73
C VAL A 327 -9.91 -36.08 29.03
N SER A 328 -9.67 -35.36 30.12
CA SER A 328 -9.82 -35.92 31.45
C SER A 328 -11.27 -36.40 31.59
N PRO A 329 -11.50 -37.64 32.04
CA PRO A 329 -12.83 -38.23 32.14
C PRO A 329 -13.70 -37.52 33.18
#